data_AF-A0A6M1LGK8-F1
#
_entry.id   AF-A0A6M1LGK8-F1
#
_cell.length_a   1.000
_cell.length_b   1.000
_cell.length_c   1.000
_cell.angle_alpha   90.00
_cell.angle_beta   90.00
_cell.angle_gamma   90.00
#
_symmetry.space_group_name_H-M   'P 1'
#
loop_
_entity.id
_entity.type
_entity.pdbx_description
1 polymer ?
#
loop_
_entity_poly.entity_id
_entity_poly.type
_entity_poly.pdbx_seq_one_letter_code
_entity_poly.pdbx_strand_id
1 'polypeptide(L)'
;MPPRRALLAALSAPFLPALPAAAQHRAAPPPPLALPAGMSPLRDGAYRVAFLVGQSTLQPGMAPTLAEIGRRLAVAHAQGSGRITIEGHASGPAADASTARRISLARAQAVRDALVAGGLDETRIDVRALGRTSAALDAADILPPGAARAGERRSGGS
;
A
#
# COMPACT_ATOMS: atom_id res chain seq x y z
N MET A 1 -68.92 21.63 55.90
CA MET A 1 -67.65 22.29 55.51
C MET A 1 -67.12 21.63 54.24
N PRO A 2 -66.91 22.38 53.14
CA PRO A 2 -66.04 21.96 52.01
C PRO A 2 -64.56 22.29 52.39
N PRO A 3 -63.50 22.11 51.54
CA PRO A 3 -63.56 21.98 50.07
C PRO A 3 -62.45 21.17 49.34
N ARG A 4 -62.63 21.04 48.01
CA ARG A 4 -61.62 21.17 46.91
C ARG A 4 -60.48 20.12 46.87
N ARG A 5 -60.16 19.47 45.73
CA ARG A 5 -59.79 20.05 44.44
C ARG A 5 -59.56 18.94 43.38
N ALA A 6 -59.80 19.28 42.13
CA ALA A 6 -59.56 18.48 40.92
C ALA A 6 -58.08 18.22 40.62
N LEU A 7 -57.77 17.23 39.78
CA LEU A 7 -56.91 17.32 38.58
C LEU A 7 -56.88 15.94 37.88
N LEU A 8 -57.44 15.83 36.67
CA LEU A 8 -56.78 15.84 35.36
C LEU A 8 -56.09 14.51 34.95
N ALA A 9 -56.52 14.05 33.77
CA ALA A 9 -56.06 12.90 33.02
C ALA A 9 -54.62 13.06 32.50
N ALA A 10 -53.94 11.93 32.26
CA ALA A 10 -52.99 11.79 31.16
C ALA A 10 -52.73 10.31 30.85
N LEU A 11 -53.11 9.91 29.63
CA LEU A 11 -52.78 8.62 29.02
C LEU A 11 -51.26 8.52 28.82
N SER A 12 -50.62 7.50 29.41
CA SER A 12 -49.23 7.16 29.09
C SER A 12 -49.19 6.11 27.97
N ALA A 13 -48.72 6.51 26.79
CA ALA A 13 -48.37 5.59 25.72
C ALA A 13 -46.93 5.07 25.94
N PRO A 14 -46.64 3.77 25.74
CA PRO A 14 -45.28 3.26 25.85
C PRO A 14 -44.44 3.63 24.61
N PHE A 15 -43.25 4.16 24.89
CA PHE A 15 -42.20 4.52 23.95
C PHE A 15 -41.58 3.26 23.33
N LEU A 16 -41.58 3.14 22.00
CA LEU A 16 -40.86 2.08 21.28
C LEU A 16 -39.34 2.38 21.30
N PRO A 17 -38.47 1.40 21.60
CA PRO A 17 -37.03 1.60 21.52
C PRO A 17 -36.59 1.71 20.05
N ALA A 18 -35.97 2.83 19.70
CA ALA A 18 -35.32 3.02 18.40
C ALA A 18 -34.15 2.03 18.25
N LEU A 19 -34.17 1.28 17.16
CA LEU A 19 -33.03 0.47 16.71
C LEU A 19 -31.79 1.37 16.57
N PRO A 20 -30.61 0.98 17.07
CA PRO A 20 -29.40 1.74 16.84
C PRO A 20 -29.11 1.72 15.34
N ALA A 21 -29.22 2.90 14.72
CA ALA A 21 -28.75 3.14 13.37
C ALA A 21 -27.30 2.66 13.31
N ALA A 22 -27.02 1.67 12.46
CA ALA A 22 -25.67 1.28 12.14
C ALA A 22 -24.91 2.54 11.71
N ALA A 23 -24.12 3.08 12.63
CA ALA A 23 -23.13 4.08 12.34
C ALA A 23 -22.15 3.41 11.38
N GLN A 24 -22.44 3.54 10.09
CA GLN A 24 -21.49 3.38 9.03
C GLN A 24 -20.36 4.32 9.40
N HIS A 25 -19.36 3.80 10.11
CA HIS A 25 -18.09 4.47 10.31
C HIS A 25 -17.55 4.66 8.90
N ARG A 26 -17.88 5.82 8.30
CA ARG A 26 -17.19 6.32 7.14
C ARG A 26 -15.76 6.51 7.62
N ALA A 27 -14.95 5.47 7.44
CA ALA A 27 -13.57 5.46 7.85
C ALA A 27 -12.94 6.73 7.28
N ALA A 28 -12.40 7.57 8.17
CA ALA A 28 -11.66 8.74 7.73
C ALA A 28 -10.58 8.27 6.74
N PRO A 29 -10.35 9.01 5.63
CA PRO A 29 -9.31 8.64 4.69
C PRO A 29 -7.99 8.47 5.46
N PRO A 30 -7.23 7.40 5.21
CA PRO A 30 -6.01 7.15 5.95
C PRO A 30 -5.06 8.34 5.84
N PRO A 31 -4.35 8.72 6.92
CA PRO A 31 -3.45 9.86 6.88
C PRO A 31 -2.41 9.70 5.77
N PRO A 32 -2.01 10.80 5.11
CA PRO A 32 -0.96 10.78 4.11
C PRO A 32 0.29 10.10 4.68
N LEU A 33 0.86 9.17 3.91
CA LEU A 33 2.05 8.45 4.33
C LEU A 33 3.26 9.38 4.18
N ALA A 34 3.96 9.68 5.28
CA ALA A 34 5.21 10.43 5.22
C ALA A 34 6.33 9.53 4.65
N LEU A 35 6.87 9.91 3.50
CA LEU A 35 7.91 9.15 2.82
C LEU A 35 9.30 9.66 3.25
N PRO A 36 10.21 8.76 3.68
CA PRO A 36 11.59 9.14 3.99
C PRO A 36 12.36 9.49 2.71
N ALA A 37 13.54 10.08 2.89
CA ALA A 37 14.46 10.35 1.78
C ALA A 37 14.76 9.05 1.01
N GLY A 38 14.80 9.13 -0.32
CA GLY A 38 14.99 7.98 -1.19
C GLY A 38 13.71 7.17 -1.44
N MET A 39 12.54 7.61 -0.97
CA MET A 39 11.26 7.10 -1.45
C MET A 39 10.47 8.17 -2.19
N SER A 40 9.78 7.79 -3.25
CA SER A 40 8.88 8.69 -3.96
C SER A 40 7.60 7.98 -4.41
N PRO A 41 6.45 8.67 -4.39
CA PRO A 41 5.25 8.13 -5.00
C PRO A 41 5.39 8.16 -6.52
N LEU A 42 4.83 7.13 -7.16
CA LEU A 42 4.63 7.05 -8.59
C LEU A 42 3.13 7.15 -8.90
N ARG A 43 2.77 7.18 -10.19
CA ARG A 43 1.38 7.11 -10.65
C ARG A 43 0.69 5.82 -10.18
N ASP A 44 -0.63 5.82 -10.19
CA ASP A 44 -1.46 4.63 -9.93
C ASP A 44 -1.22 3.97 -8.54
N GLY A 45 -0.78 4.77 -7.56
CA GLY A 45 -0.50 4.29 -6.20
C GLY A 45 0.79 3.49 -6.08
N ALA A 46 1.63 3.47 -7.11
CA ALA A 46 2.94 2.86 -7.06
C ALA A 46 3.93 3.68 -6.22
N TYR A 47 5.00 3.03 -5.77
CA TYR A 47 6.06 3.67 -5.00
C TYR A 47 7.42 3.28 -5.56
N ARG A 48 8.37 4.19 -5.50
CA ARG A 48 9.78 3.93 -5.83
C ARG A 48 10.63 4.01 -4.58
N VAL A 49 11.52 3.04 -4.43
CA VAL A 49 12.55 2.97 -3.39
C VAL A 49 13.91 3.10 -4.06
N ALA A 50 14.64 4.16 -3.77
CA ALA A 50 15.98 4.40 -4.27
C ALA A 50 17.03 3.73 -3.38
N PHE A 51 18.01 3.11 -4.02
CA PHE A 51 19.15 2.48 -3.37
C PHE A 51 20.43 3.21 -3.73
N LEU A 52 21.43 3.11 -2.86
CA LEU A 52 22.78 3.53 -3.22
C LEU A 52 23.32 2.63 -4.34
N VAL A 53 24.20 3.19 -5.16
CA VAL A 53 24.83 2.49 -6.29
C VAL A 53 25.50 1.21 -5.80
N GLY A 54 25.19 0.09 -6.44
CA GLY A 54 25.73 -1.23 -6.08
C GLY A 54 25.22 -1.83 -4.76
N GLN A 55 24.38 -1.14 -4.01
CA GLN A 55 23.85 -1.60 -2.72
C GLN A 55 22.40 -2.10 -2.85
N SER A 56 22.03 -3.08 -2.03
CA SER A 56 20.64 -3.57 -1.88
C SER A 56 20.06 -3.34 -0.47
N THR A 57 20.78 -2.61 0.38
CA THR A 57 20.37 -2.33 1.76
C THR A 57 19.38 -1.17 1.79
N LEU A 58 18.28 -1.34 2.52
CA LEU A 58 17.32 -0.26 2.80
C LEU A 58 17.95 0.78 3.72
N GLN A 59 17.72 2.06 3.42
CA GLN A 59 18.21 3.15 4.27
C GLN A 59 17.38 3.27 5.55
N PRO A 60 17.91 3.89 6.62
CA PRO A 60 17.17 4.10 7.86
C PRO A 60 15.81 4.78 7.62
N GLY A 61 14.77 4.32 8.31
CA GLY A 61 13.41 4.81 8.15
C GLY A 61 12.64 4.24 6.96
N MET A 62 13.29 3.61 5.98
CA MET A 62 12.61 2.98 4.84
C MET A 62 11.80 1.74 5.26
N ALA A 63 12.40 0.85 6.06
CA ALA A 63 11.76 -0.38 6.48
C ALA A 63 10.40 -0.17 7.20
N PRO A 64 10.25 0.70 8.21
CA PRO A 64 8.95 0.92 8.85
C PRO A 64 7.93 1.57 7.90
N THR A 65 8.35 2.46 7.00
CA THR A 65 7.46 3.04 5.98
C THR A 65 6.99 1.98 4.99
N LEU A 66 7.85 1.06 4.57
CA LEU A 66 7.49 -0.07 3.72
C LEU A 66 6.53 -1.03 4.44
N ALA A 67 6.76 -1.34 5.71
CA ALA A 67 5.82 -2.15 6.49
C ALA A 67 4.43 -1.48 6.53
N GLU A 68 4.36 -0.17 6.73
CA GLU A 68 3.09 0.55 6.67
C GLU A 68 2.44 0.51 5.27
N ILE A 69 3.23 0.62 4.19
CA ILE A 69 2.74 0.42 2.81
C ILE A 69 2.19 -1.00 2.64
N GLY A 70 2.92 -2.01 3.12
CA GLY A 70 2.50 -3.42 3.08
C GLY A 70 1.16 -3.63 3.78
N ARG A 71 0.99 -3.06 4.97
CA ARG A 71 -0.26 -3.08 5.72
C ARG A 71 -1.42 -2.45 4.94
N ARG A 72 -1.19 -1.28 4.34
CA ARG A 72 -2.22 -0.58 3.54
C ARG A 72 -2.60 -1.38 2.29
N LEU A 73 -1.63 -1.97 1.60
CA LEU A 73 -1.87 -2.82 0.42
C LEU A 73 -2.63 -4.10 0.81
N ALA A 74 -2.32 -4.70 1.96
CA ALA A 74 -3.03 -5.87 2.47
C ALA A 74 -4.51 -5.56 2.72
N VAL A 75 -4.81 -4.40 3.32
CA VAL A 75 -6.20 -3.95 3.57
C VAL A 75 -6.91 -3.60 2.26
N ALA A 76 -6.26 -2.82 1.37
CA ALA A 76 -6.85 -2.37 0.11
C ALA A 76 -7.18 -3.52 -0.85
N HIS A 77 -6.39 -4.61 -0.82
CA HIS A 77 -6.53 -5.74 -1.74
C HIS A 77 -6.93 -7.05 -1.05
N ALA A 78 -7.49 -6.97 0.17
CA ALA A 78 -7.90 -8.13 0.97
C ALA A 78 -8.86 -9.07 0.22
N GLN A 79 -9.71 -8.53 -0.66
CA GLN A 79 -10.75 -9.25 -1.39
C GLN A 79 -10.27 -9.93 -2.68
N GLY A 80 -8.95 -10.06 -2.91
CA GLY A 80 -8.44 -10.83 -4.06
C GLY A 80 -8.15 -10.04 -5.34
N SER A 81 -8.18 -8.71 -5.31
CA SER A 81 -8.17 -7.85 -6.50
C SER A 81 -6.84 -7.72 -7.28
N GLY A 82 -5.85 -8.57 -7.00
CA GLY A 82 -4.65 -8.72 -7.82
C GLY A 82 -3.35 -8.98 -7.04
N ARG A 83 -2.23 -9.09 -7.78
CA ARG A 83 -0.89 -9.29 -7.21
C ARG A 83 -0.10 -7.98 -7.21
N ILE A 84 0.68 -7.77 -6.16
CA ILE A 84 1.65 -6.67 -6.06
C ILE A 84 2.92 -7.12 -6.79
N THR A 85 3.42 -6.32 -7.72
CA THR A 85 4.69 -6.61 -8.42
C THR A 85 5.78 -5.70 -7.86
N ILE A 86 6.95 -6.27 -7.55
CA ILE A 86 8.14 -5.50 -7.16
C ILE A 86 9.17 -5.63 -8.27
N GLU A 87 9.50 -4.51 -8.91
CA GLU A 87 10.44 -4.44 -10.02
C GLU A 87 11.77 -3.84 -9.55
N GLY A 88 12.83 -4.66 -9.50
CA GLY A 88 14.18 -4.22 -9.12
C GLY A 88 15.00 -3.76 -10.31
N HIS A 89 15.71 -2.64 -10.15
CA HIS A 89 16.57 -2.02 -11.15
C HIS A 89 17.99 -1.85 -10.62
N ALA A 90 18.99 -1.94 -11.50
CA ALA A 90 20.36 -1.59 -11.19
C ALA A 90 21.05 -0.83 -12.33
N SER A 91 21.79 0.23 -11.98
CA SER A 91 22.50 1.08 -12.94
C SER A 91 23.81 0.46 -13.45
N GLY A 92 24.21 -0.70 -12.91
CA GLY A 92 25.52 -1.33 -13.07
C GLY A 92 26.06 -1.39 -14.51
N PRO A 93 27.38 -1.53 -14.68
CA PRO A 93 28.03 -1.37 -15.99
C PRO A 93 27.43 -2.31 -17.03
N ALA A 94 27.33 -1.83 -18.28
CA ALA A 94 26.67 -2.56 -19.37
C ALA A 94 27.33 -3.92 -19.67
N ALA A 95 28.62 -4.06 -19.35
CA ALA A 95 29.37 -5.30 -19.50
C ALA A 95 29.00 -6.39 -18.47
N ASP A 96 28.32 -6.04 -17.38
CA ASP A 96 28.05 -6.94 -16.23
C ASP A 96 26.56 -7.14 -15.98
N ALA A 97 25.84 -7.61 -17.01
CA ALA A 97 24.40 -7.88 -16.93
C ALA A 97 24.05 -8.86 -15.79
N SER A 98 24.87 -9.89 -15.56
CA SER A 98 24.69 -10.86 -14.47
C SER A 98 24.76 -10.20 -13.09
N THR A 99 25.67 -9.25 -12.89
CA THR A 99 25.80 -8.51 -11.63
C THR A 99 24.63 -7.56 -11.43
N ALA A 100 24.24 -6.80 -12.47
CA ALA A 100 23.07 -5.94 -12.43
C ALA A 100 21.79 -6.73 -12.10
N ARG A 101 21.64 -7.94 -12.65
CA ARG A 101 20.52 -8.85 -12.38
C ARG A 101 20.46 -9.30 -10.93
N ARG A 102 21.59 -9.74 -10.36
CA ARG A 102 21.69 -10.16 -8.95
C ARG A 102 21.36 -9.01 -8.00
N ILE A 103 21.92 -7.82 -8.24
CA ILE A 103 21.64 -6.63 -7.41
C ILE A 103 20.16 -6.24 -7.49
N SER A 104 19.58 -6.26 -8.69
CA SER A 104 18.16 -5.98 -8.88
C SER A 104 17.26 -6.95 -8.11
N LEU A 105 17.61 -8.24 -8.11
CA LEU A 105 16.88 -9.26 -7.34
C LEU A 105 16.99 -8.99 -5.84
N ALA A 106 18.20 -8.76 -5.34
CA ALA A 106 18.44 -8.48 -3.92
C ALA A 106 17.66 -7.25 -3.43
N ARG A 107 17.58 -6.18 -4.24
CA ARG A 107 16.77 -4.99 -3.93
C ARG A 107 15.28 -5.31 -3.85
N ALA A 108 14.76 -6.04 -4.82
CA ALA A 108 13.35 -6.41 -4.84
C ALA A 108 12.98 -7.33 -3.68
N GLN A 109 13.87 -8.25 -3.29
CA GLN A 109 13.72 -9.09 -2.10
C GLN A 109 13.72 -8.26 -0.81
N ALA A 110 14.66 -7.33 -0.64
CA ALA A 110 14.70 -6.47 0.54
C ALA A 110 13.40 -5.65 0.71
N VAL A 111 12.83 -5.16 -0.38
CA VAL A 111 11.52 -4.49 -0.36
C VAL A 111 10.39 -5.46 -0.01
N ARG A 112 10.37 -6.65 -0.62
CA ARG A 112 9.38 -7.69 -0.31
C ARG A 112 9.36 -8.04 1.17
N ASP A 113 10.52 -8.29 1.76
CA ASP A 113 10.64 -8.66 3.17
C ASP A 113 10.07 -7.56 4.08
N ALA A 114 10.33 -6.29 3.74
CA ALA A 114 9.78 -5.16 4.47
C ALA A 114 8.25 -5.02 4.31
N LEU A 115 7.69 -5.31 3.13
CA LEU A 115 6.23 -5.32 2.91
C LEU A 115 5.55 -6.48 3.68
N VAL A 116 6.17 -7.66 3.68
CA VAL A 116 5.70 -8.84 4.41
C VAL A 116 5.73 -8.61 5.92
N ALA A 117 6.76 -7.92 6.43
CA ALA A 117 6.79 -7.47 7.82
C ALA A 117 5.60 -6.55 8.19
N GLY A 118 5.01 -5.89 7.21
CA GLY A 118 3.78 -5.12 7.33
C GLY A 118 2.47 -5.93 7.32
N GLY A 119 2.55 -7.25 7.13
CA GLY A 119 1.40 -8.15 7.04
C GLY A 119 0.87 -8.38 5.62
N LEU A 120 1.60 -7.96 4.58
CA LEU A 120 1.26 -8.32 3.21
C LEU A 120 1.60 -9.80 2.97
N ASP A 121 0.63 -10.57 2.49
CA ASP A 121 0.83 -11.99 2.19
C ASP A 121 1.89 -12.17 1.09
N GLU A 122 2.93 -12.95 1.41
CA GLU A 122 4.06 -13.23 0.53
C GLU A 122 3.62 -13.80 -0.84
N THR A 123 2.55 -14.60 -0.87
CA THR A 123 2.01 -15.24 -2.08
C THR A 123 1.36 -14.26 -3.05
N ARG A 124 1.01 -13.07 -2.56
CA ARG A 124 0.44 -11.97 -3.36
C ARG A 124 1.51 -11.07 -3.97
N ILE A 125 2.78 -11.31 -3.67
CA ILE A 125 3.90 -10.52 -4.14
C ILE A 125 4.65 -11.28 -5.24
N ASP A 126 4.73 -10.68 -6.42
CA ASP A 126 5.60 -11.12 -7.51
C ASP A 126 6.89 -10.29 -7.50
N VAL A 127 8.04 -10.97 -7.59
CA VAL A 127 9.36 -10.33 -7.62
C VAL A 127 9.96 -10.44 -9.00
N ARG A 128 10.28 -9.29 -9.59
CA ARG A 128 10.93 -9.20 -10.89
C ARG A 128 12.21 -8.42 -10.73
N ALA A 129 13.35 -9.07 -10.86
CA ALA A 129 14.54 -8.34 -11.27
C ALA A 129 14.29 -7.82 -12.69
N LEU A 130 14.73 -6.63 -13.03
CA LEU A 130 14.82 -6.13 -14.41
C LEU A 130 16.29 -6.00 -14.84
N GLY A 131 17.22 -5.87 -13.88
CA GLY A 131 18.63 -5.67 -14.20
C GLY A 131 18.87 -4.24 -14.67
N ARG A 132 19.80 -4.10 -15.61
CA ARG A 132 20.08 -2.82 -16.24
C ARG A 132 18.96 -2.46 -17.22
N THR A 133 18.30 -1.33 -16.98
CA THR A 133 17.36 -0.72 -17.91
C THR A 133 17.99 0.48 -18.60
N SER A 134 17.36 0.99 -19.67
CA SER A 134 17.81 2.19 -20.37
C SER A 134 17.87 3.43 -19.47
N ALA A 135 17.05 3.47 -18.41
CA ALA A 135 17.06 4.54 -17.42
C ALA A 135 18.25 4.48 -16.44
N ALA A 136 19.00 3.36 -16.41
CA ALA A 136 20.16 3.15 -15.55
C ALA A 136 19.94 3.58 -14.08
N LEU A 137 18.84 3.09 -13.49
CA LEU A 137 18.42 3.46 -12.13
C LEU A 137 18.87 2.43 -11.08
N ASP A 138 19.14 2.90 -9.88
CA ASP A 138 19.32 2.08 -8.68
C ASP A 138 18.08 2.16 -7.80
N ALA A 139 17.07 1.36 -8.11
CA ALA A 139 15.76 1.47 -7.48
C ALA A 139 15.02 0.13 -7.42
N ALA A 140 13.97 0.07 -6.60
CA ALA A 140 12.91 -0.92 -6.70
C ALA A 140 11.55 -0.21 -6.74
N ASP A 141 10.72 -0.59 -7.70
CA ASP A 141 9.36 -0.06 -7.87
C ASP A 141 8.34 -1.05 -7.32
N ILE A 142 7.44 -0.57 -6.47
CA ILE A 142 6.32 -1.31 -5.89
C ILE A 142 5.09 -0.95 -6.69
N LEU A 143 4.52 -1.93 -7.38
CA LEU A 143 3.40 -1.77 -8.30
C LEU A 143 2.17 -2.48 -7.73
N PRO A 144 1.15 -1.73 -7.27
CA PRO A 144 -0.16 -2.27 -6.96
C PRO A 144 -0.81 -2.95 -8.18
N PRO A 145 -1.86 -3.76 -7.99
CA PRO A 145 -2.53 -4.38 -9.12
C PRO A 145 -3.19 -3.29 -9.98
N GLY A 146 -2.97 -3.36 -11.29
CA GLY A 146 -3.45 -2.35 -12.25
C GLY A 146 -2.48 -1.19 -12.49
N ALA A 147 -1.39 -1.06 -11.70
CA ALA A 147 -0.36 -0.06 -11.98
C ALA A 147 0.45 -0.41 -13.24
N ALA A 148 0.72 0.59 -14.08
CA ALA A 148 1.44 0.40 -15.33
C ALA A 148 2.93 0.03 -15.08
N ARG A 149 3.32 -1.16 -15.54
CA ARG A 149 4.67 -1.74 -15.39
C ARG A 149 5.72 -1.06 -16.27
N ALA A 150 6.99 -1.14 -15.86
CA ALA A 150 8.08 -0.64 -16.67
C ALA A 150 8.22 -1.47 -17.97
N GLY A 151 7.94 -0.84 -19.12
CA GLY A 151 8.06 -1.47 -20.45
C GLY A 151 6.74 -1.95 -21.08
N GLU A 152 5.63 -1.94 -20.33
CA GLU A 152 4.30 -2.23 -20.85
C GLU A 152 3.78 -0.99 -21.61
N ARG A 153 4.18 -0.83 -22.88
CA ARG A 153 3.49 0.12 -23.75
C ARG A 153 2.06 -0.37 -23.91
N ARG A 154 1.08 0.52 -23.65
CA ARG A 154 -0.37 0.28 -23.83
C ARG A 154 -0.64 -0.46 -25.15
N SER A 155 -0.75 -1.77 -25.06
CA SER A 155 -1.24 -2.64 -26.13
C SER A 155 -2.74 -2.73 -25.91
N GLY A 156 -3.45 -1.67 -26.28
CA GLY A 156 -4.88 -1.52 -25.97
C GLY A 156 -5.45 -0.34 -26.72
N GLY A 157 -5.66 -0.54 -28.01
CA GLY A 157 -6.27 0.41 -28.93
C GLY A 157 -6.33 -0.23 -30.31
N SER A 158 -7.25 -1.21 -30.44
CA SER A 158 -7.74 -1.70 -31.73
C SER A 158 -8.48 -0.62 -32.49
#